data_AF-A0A940CAM1-F1
#
_entry.id   AF-A0A940CAM1-F1
#
_cell.length_a   1.000
_cell.length_b   1.000
_cell.length_c   1.000
_cell.angle_alpha   90.00
_cell.angle_beta   90.00
_cell.angle_gamma   90.00
#
_symmetry.space_group_name_H-M   'P 1'
#
loop_
_entity.id
_entity.type
_entity.pdbx_description
1 polymer ?
#
loop_
_entity_poly.entity_id
_entity_poly.type
_entity_poly.pdbx_seq_one_letter_code
_entity_poly.pdbx_strand_id
1 'polypeptide(L)' 'MTALTEEKLNMIYGGEDEFVNGWGGGDIIKVGDKVIWKENKEMGIGVVDFIKWGYAIVTFKTIFGFQDHIVKLTELSLVR' A
#
# COMPACT_ATOMS: atom_id res chain seq x y z
N MET A 1 -18.77 7.11 -17.57
CA MET A 1 -17.65 7.00 -16.62
C MET A 1 -16.44 6.57 -17.42
N THR A 2 -15.49 7.46 -17.64
CA THR A 2 -14.30 7.15 -18.45
C THR A 2 -13.32 6.39 -17.55
N ALA A 3 -13.02 5.13 -17.88
CA ALA A 3 -12.00 4.37 -17.17
C ALA A 3 -10.68 5.14 -17.26
N LEU A 4 -10.04 5.40 -16.11
CA LEU A 4 -8.71 6.00 -16.06
C LEU A 4 -7.74 4.97 -16.64
N THR A 5 -6.99 5.36 -17.67
CA THR A 5 -6.00 4.51 -18.34
C THR A 5 -4.80 4.27 -17.41
N GLU A 6 -4.14 3.11 -17.53
CA GLU A 6 -2.90 2.78 -16.77
C GLU A 6 -1.85 3.90 -16.85
N GLU A 7 -1.76 4.58 -17.99
CA GLU A 7 -0.85 5.71 -18.19
C GLU A 7 -1.19 6.92 -17.31
N LYS A 8 -2.48 7.21 -17.09
CA LYS A 8 -2.92 8.27 -16.17
C LYS A 8 -2.80 7.86 -14.71
N LEU A 9 -3.00 6.58 -14.41
CA LEU A 9 -2.70 6.03 -13.09
C LEU A 9 -1.20 6.18 -12.80
N ASN A 10 -0.33 5.80 -13.73
CA ASN A 10 1.12 5.98 -13.61
C ASN A 10 1.57 7.45 -13.58
N MET A 11 0.81 8.42 -14.08
CA MET A 11 1.17 9.84 -13.91
C MET A 11 0.72 10.42 -12.55
N ILE A 12 -0.32 9.87 -11.95
CA ILE A 12 -0.81 10.25 -10.61
C ILE A 12 -0.06 9.49 -9.51
N TYR A 13 0.32 8.24 -9.81
CA TYR A 13 0.92 7.24 -8.92
C TYR A 13 2.34 6.81 -9.33
N GLY A 14 2.97 7.52 -10.28
CA GLY A 14 4.32 7.21 -10.79
C GLY A 14 5.43 7.73 -9.91
N GLY A 15 5.51 7.19 -8.70
CA GLY A 15 6.76 7.12 -7.96
C GLY A 15 6.97 5.67 -7.61
N GLU A 16 7.90 4.99 -8.27
CA GLU A 16 8.50 3.75 -7.78
C GLU A 16 9.37 4.07 -6.53
N ASP A 17 8.80 4.81 -5.58
CA ASP A 17 9.49 5.24 -4.37
C ASP A 17 9.47 4.07 -3.39
N GLU A 18 10.50 3.24 -3.46
CA GLU A 18 10.81 2.28 -2.41
C GLU A 18 11.03 3.03 -1.09
N PHE A 19 10.20 2.75 -0.08
CA PHE A 19 10.44 3.29 1.25
C PHE A 19 11.35 2.34 2.02
N VAL A 20 12.60 2.76 2.20
CA VAL A 20 13.49 2.18 3.19
C VAL A 20 13.14 2.81 4.53
N ASN A 21 12.62 2.01 5.47
CA ASN A 21 12.35 2.47 6.82
C ASN A 21 13.65 3.02 7.42
N GLY A 22 13.71 4.33 7.70
CA GLY A 22 14.93 5.05 8.14
C GLY A 22 15.48 4.65 9.51
N TRP A 23 15.04 3.52 10.06
CA TRP A 23 15.35 3.01 11.40
C TRP A 23 15.95 1.59 11.36
N GLY A 24 16.61 1.20 10.27
CA GLY A 24 17.47 0.00 10.23
C GLY A 24 16.74 -1.35 10.27
N GLY A 25 15.43 -1.40 10.01
CA GLY A 25 14.68 -2.64 9.82
C GLY A 25 14.58 -2.98 8.34
N GLY A 26 15.18 -4.11 7.92
CA GLY A 26 15.40 -4.49 6.52
C GLY A 26 14.18 -4.95 5.71
N ASP A 27 12.96 -4.64 6.15
CA ASP A 27 11.75 -4.94 5.38
C ASP A 27 11.37 -3.71 4.55
N ILE A 28 11.72 -3.75 3.26
CA ILE A 28 11.37 -2.73 2.27
C ILE A 28 9.97 -3.07 1.74
N ILE A 29 9.00 -2.19 1.98
CA ILE A 29 7.65 -2.32 1.41
C ILE A 29 7.64 -1.66 0.03
N LYS A 30 7.12 -2.38 -0.96
CA LYS A 30 7.00 -1.95 -2.36
C LYS A 30 5.56 -2.04 -2.85
N VAL A 31 5.29 -1.34 -3.95
CA VAL A 31 4.03 -1.50 -4.68
C VAL A 31 3.90 -2.95 -5.15
N GLY A 32 2.71 -3.53 -4.97
CA GLY A 32 2.39 -4.94 -5.22
C GLY A 32 2.57 -5.86 -4.01
N ASP A 33 3.23 -5.41 -2.94
CA ASP A 33 3.45 -6.25 -1.77
C ASP A 33 2.16 -6.53 -1.00
N LYS A 34 2.09 -7.73 -0.42
CA LYS A 34 1.05 -8.10 0.52
C LYS A 34 1.44 -7.64 1.92
N VAL A 35 0.54 -6.90 2.56
CA VAL A 35 0.78 -6.31 3.87
C VAL A 35 -0.38 -6.55 4.83
N ILE A 36 -0.07 -6.46 6.12
CA ILE A 36 -1.06 -6.39 7.20
C ILE A 36 -0.93 -5.03 7.86
N TRP A 37 -2.08 -4.43 8.20
CA TRP A 37 -2.12 -3.23 9.03
C TRP A 37 -2.00 -3.62 10.51
N LYS A 38 -0.91 -3.23 11.15
CA LYS A 38 -0.57 -3.58 12.54
C LYS A 38 -1.67 -3.16 13.52
N GLU A 39 -2.18 -1.94 13.35
CA GLU A 39 -3.18 -1.32 14.22
C GLU A 39 -4.62 -1.77 13.87
N ASN A 40 -4.82 -2.38 12.70
CA ASN A 40 -6.14 -2.86 12.26
C ASN A 40 -6.05 -4.22 11.57
N LYS A 41 -5.72 -5.24 12.36
CA LYS A 41 -5.55 -6.62 11.87
C LYS A 41 -6.84 -7.25 11.35
N GLU A 42 -8.00 -6.72 11.72
CA GLU A 42 -9.31 -7.21 11.27
C GLU A 42 -9.54 -6.98 9.77
N MET A 43 -8.82 -6.03 9.16
CA MET A 43 -8.82 -5.81 7.71
C MET A 43 -8.20 -6.97 6.92
N GLY A 44 -7.42 -7.84 7.58
CA GLY A 44 -6.74 -8.97 6.95
C GLY A 44 -5.53 -8.54 6.12
N ILE A 45 -5.36 -9.18 4.96
CA ILE A 45 -4.23 -8.95 4.06
C ILE A 45 -4.67 -7.96 2.97
N GLY A 46 -3.92 -6.87 2.85
CA GLY A 46 -4.05 -5.89 1.79
C GLY A 46 -2.91 -5.98 0.78
N VAL A 47 -3.10 -5.33 -0.36
CA VAL A 47 -2.07 -5.17 -1.40
C VAL A 47 -1.71 -3.70 -1.49
N VAL A 48 -0.42 -3.38 -1.53
CA VAL A 48 0.05 -2.00 -1.69
C VAL A 48 -0.10 -1.58 -3.14
N ASP A 49 -0.92 -0.56 -3.41
CA ASP A 49 -1.15 -0.06 -4.77
C ASP A 49 -0.27 1.16 -5.08
N PHE A 50 0.14 1.89 -4.04
CA PHE A 50 0.95 3.09 -4.20
C PHE A 50 1.71 3.44 -2.92
N ILE A 51 2.88 4.07 -3.06
CA ILE A 51 3.69 4.58 -1.95
C ILE A 51 4.09 6.02 -2.23
N LYS A 52 3.92 6.89 -1.23
CA LYS A 52 4.41 8.27 -1.28
C LYS A 52 4.62 8.85 0.10
N TRP A 53 5.75 9.53 0.30
CA TRP A 53 6.05 10.35 1.48
C TRP A 53 5.82 9.65 2.83
N GLY A 54 6.14 8.35 2.94
CA GLY A 54 5.97 7.58 4.18
C GLY A 54 4.58 6.95 4.37
N TYR A 55 3.71 7.08 3.37
CA TYR A 55 2.38 6.47 3.33
C TYR A 55 2.26 5.50 2.15
N ALA A 56 1.36 4.54 2.29
CA ALA A 56 0.91 3.66 1.23
C ALA A 56 -0.59 3.75 1.04
N ILE A 57 -1.05 3.61 -0.19
CA ILE A 57 -2.43 3.21 -0.47
C ILE A 57 -2.43 1.70 -0.50
N VAL A 58 -3.30 1.10 0.31
CA VAL A 58 -3.44 -0.34 0.44
C VAL A 58 -4.89 -0.72 0.20
N THR A 59 -5.12 -1.57 -0.79
CA THR A 59 -6.43 -2.18 -1.05
C THR A 59 -6.61 -3.40 -0.14
N PHE A 60 -7.60 -3.36 0.73
CA PHE A 60 -8.02 -4.50 1.56
C PHE A 60 -9.30 -5.14 1.01
N LYS A 61 -9.40 -6.47 1.12
CA LYS A 61 -10.64 -7.19 0.84
C LYS A 61 -11.50 -7.25 2.11
N THR A 62 -12.62 -6.54 2.09
CA THR A 62 -13.62 -6.53 3.15
C THR A 62 -14.84 -7.37 2.77
N ILE A 63 -15.78 -7.54 3.72
CA ILE A 63 -17.09 -8.17 3.44
C ILE A 63 -17.93 -7.36 2.43
N PHE A 64 -17.65 -6.07 2.27
CA PHE A 64 -18.35 -5.17 1.36
C PHE A 64 -17.66 -5.02 0.00
N GLY A 65 -16.56 -5.74 -0.23
CA GLY A 65 -15.73 -5.64 -1.43
C GLY A 65 -14.33 -5.11 -1.14
N PHE A 66 -13.69 -4.54 -2.16
CA PHE A 66 -12.35 -3.95 -2.05
C PHE A 66 -12.46 -2.50 -1.59
N GLN A 67 -11.66 -2.13 -0.59
CA GLN A 67 -11.60 -0.77 -0.06
C GLN A 67 -10.15 -0.32 0.05
N ASP A 68 -9.91 0.91 -0.41
CA ASP A 68 -8.59 1.52 -0.41
C ASP A 68 -8.39 2.32 0.88
N HIS A 69 -7.24 2.13 1.52
CA HIS A 69 -6.88 2.84 2.73
C HIS A 69 -5.51 3.51 2.58
N ILE A 70 -5.42 4.75 3.04
CA ILE A 70 -4.13 5.45 3.19
C ILE A 70 -3.57 5.08 4.56
N VAL A 71 -2.46 4.34 4.57
CA VAL A 71 -1.84 3.79 5.78
C VAL A 71 -0.39 4.26 5.86
N LYS A 72 0.09 4.59 7.06
CA LYS A 72 1.52 4.87 7.25
C LYS A 72 2.34 3.61 7.04
N LEU A 73 3.47 3.71 6.35
CA LEU A 73 4.35 2.56 6.10
C LEU A 73 4.85 1.93 7.40
N THR A 74 5.04 2.72 8.45
CA THR A 74 5.41 2.23 9.79
C THR A 74 4.35 1.35 10.43
N GLU A 75 3.08 1.51 10.04
CA GLU A 75 1.94 0.74 10.53
C GLU A 75 1.68 -0.52 9.69
N LEU A 76 2.47 -0.75 8.64
CA LEU A 76 2.38 -1.93 7.78
C LEU A 76 3.46 -2.94 8.15
N SER A 77 3.13 -4.22 7.99
CA SER A 77 4.06 -5.35 8.02
C SER A 77 3.90 -6.15 6.74
N LEU A 78 5.03 -6.56 6.14
CA LEU A 78 5.03 -7.53 5.04
C LEU A 78 4.46 -8.88 5.50
N VAL A 79 3.67 -9.49 4.62
CA VAL A 79 3.26 -10.88 4.75
C VAL A 79 4.31 -11.74 4.05
N ARG A 80 5.02 -12.57 4.81
CA ARG A 80 5.97 -13.57 4.28
C ARG A 80 5.28 -14.91 4.05
#